data_AF-A0A962DTW9-F1
#
_entry.id   AF-A0A962DTW9-F1
#
_cell.length_a   1.000
_cell.length_b   1.000
_cell.length_c   1.000
_cell.angle_alpha   90.00
_cell.angle_beta   90.00
_cell.angle_gamma   90.00
#
_symmetry.space_group_name_H-M   'P 1'
#
loop_
_entity.id
_entity.type
_entity.pdbx_description
1 polymer ?
#
loop_
_entity_poly.entity_id
_entity_poly.type
_entity_poly.pdbx_seq_one_letter_code
_entity_poly.pdbx_strand_id
1 'polypeptide(L)'
;MSTKVIDLLQAFGQARPEALEVTREFLAFARSGDDVFLRSRLDGHFTASCWLLSADGQRVLLTHHRKLGRWLQLGGHADGDPDLVAVALREAEEESGLVDLKIEPA
;
A
#
# COMPACT_ATOMS: atom_id res chain seq x y z
N MET A 1 11.72 -13.92 -4.63
CA MET A 1 10.67 -13.56 -3.64
C MET A 1 11.14 -12.43 -2.74
N SER A 2 10.52 -11.25 -2.91
CA SER A 2 10.78 -10.10 -2.06
C SER A 2 10.40 -10.39 -0.60
N THR A 3 11.39 -10.33 0.28
CA THR A 3 11.22 -10.55 1.74
C THR A 3 10.42 -9.43 2.40
N LYS A 4 10.52 -8.19 1.87
CA LYS A 4 10.02 -6.99 2.55
C LYS A 4 8.51 -7.01 2.81
N VAL A 5 7.68 -7.40 1.84
CA VAL A 5 6.21 -7.47 2.04
C VAL A 5 5.82 -8.58 3.01
N ILE A 6 6.55 -9.71 2.97
CA ILE A 6 6.31 -10.84 3.88
C ILE A 6 6.64 -10.42 5.31
N ASP A 7 7.77 -9.75 5.51
CA ASP A 7 8.20 -9.25 6.82
C ASP A 7 7.18 -8.27 7.40
N LEU A 8 6.67 -7.34 6.57
CA LEU A 8 5.62 -6.38 6.96
C LEU A 8 4.31 -7.09 7.35
N LEU A 9 3.85 -8.05 6.56
CA LEU A 9 2.63 -8.81 6.86
C LEU A 9 2.79 -9.64 8.15
N GLN A 10 3.96 -10.25 8.37
CA GLN A 10 4.26 -10.98 9.59
C GLN A 10 4.24 -10.07 10.83
N ALA A 11 4.89 -8.91 10.75
CA ALA A 11 4.88 -7.92 11.82
C ALA A 11 3.46 -7.42 12.12
N PHE A 12 2.67 -7.16 11.07
CA PHE A 12 1.27 -6.75 11.21
C PHE A 12 0.42 -7.80 11.94
N GLY A 13 0.50 -9.07 11.54
CA GLY A 13 -0.25 -10.15 12.20
C GLY A 13 0.18 -10.40 13.64
N GLN A 14 1.46 -10.18 13.98
CA GLN A 14 1.94 -10.25 15.36
C GLN A 14 1.39 -9.10 16.22
N ALA A 15 1.35 -7.89 15.67
CA ALA A 15 0.84 -6.71 16.36
C ALA A 15 -0.70 -6.68 16.45
N ARG A 16 -1.39 -7.40 15.58
CA ARG A 16 -2.86 -7.41 15.45
C ARG A 16 -3.41 -8.84 15.42
N PRO A 17 -3.53 -9.50 16.59
CA PRO A 17 -4.05 -10.87 16.67
C PRO A 17 -5.45 -11.04 16.05
N GLU A 18 -6.29 -10.00 16.07
CA GLU A 18 -7.60 -9.96 15.44
C GLU A 18 -7.54 -10.09 13.91
N ALA A 19 -6.39 -9.75 13.30
CA ALA A 19 -6.16 -9.80 11.86
C ALA A 19 -5.35 -11.03 11.41
N LEU A 20 -5.19 -12.05 12.28
CA LEU A 20 -4.38 -13.23 11.95
C LEU A 20 -4.89 -14.02 10.74
N GLU A 21 -6.20 -14.13 10.58
CA GLU A 21 -6.80 -14.86 9.45
C GLU A 21 -6.47 -14.18 8.12
N VAL A 22 -6.80 -12.89 7.99
CA VAL A 22 -6.47 -12.10 6.79
C VAL A 22 -4.97 -12.03 6.54
N THR A 23 -4.14 -11.94 7.60
CA THR A 23 -2.68 -11.96 7.45
C THR A 23 -2.20 -13.27 6.82
N ARG A 24 -2.75 -14.42 7.22
CA ARG A 24 -2.38 -15.71 6.64
C ARG A 24 -2.77 -15.81 5.16
N GLU A 25 -3.93 -15.29 4.79
CA GLU A 25 -4.38 -15.24 3.40
C GLU A 25 -3.42 -14.40 2.54
N PHE A 26 -3.07 -13.20 3.00
CA PHE A 26 -2.13 -12.32 2.29
C PHE A 26 -0.73 -12.91 2.21
N LEU A 27 -0.26 -13.60 3.26
CA LEU A 27 1.03 -14.32 3.24
C LEU A 27 1.03 -15.49 2.26
N ALA A 28 -0.08 -16.23 2.16
CA ALA A 28 -0.23 -17.30 1.17
C ALA A 28 -0.24 -16.71 -0.25
N PHE A 29 -0.96 -15.61 -0.45
CA PHE A 29 -0.99 -14.89 -1.73
C PHE A 29 0.40 -14.37 -2.12
N ALA A 30 1.12 -13.71 -1.21
CA ALA A 30 2.49 -13.22 -1.43
C ALA A 30 3.49 -14.32 -1.83
N ARG A 31 3.23 -15.57 -1.43
CA ARG A 31 4.06 -16.74 -1.75
C ARG A 31 3.61 -17.50 -3.00
N SER A 32 2.51 -17.06 -3.63
CA SER A 32 1.93 -17.78 -4.78
C SER A 32 2.65 -17.50 -6.11
N GLY A 33 3.53 -16.50 -6.16
CA GLY A 33 4.32 -16.15 -7.34
C GLY A 33 4.96 -14.77 -7.20
N ASP A 34 5.94 -14.45 -8.05
CA ASP A 34 6.51 -13.10 -8.12
C ASP A 34 5.60 -12.15 -8.95
N ASP A 35 4.66 -12.69 -9.73
CA ASP A 35 3.67 -11.94 -10.53
C ASP A 35 2.57 -11.29 -9.70
N VAL A 36 2.55 -11.51 -8.37
CA VAL A 36 1.63 -10.88 -7.41
C VAL A 36 1.72 -9.35 -7.38
N PHE A 37 2.76 -8.75 -7.96
CA PHE A 37 2.92 -7.29 -8.07
C PHE A 37 2.49 -6.74 -9.43
N LEU A 38 2.12 -7.59 -10.39
CA LEU A 38 1.76 -7.19 -11.73
C LEU A 38 0.25 -7.12 -11.88
N ARG A 39 -0.28 -5.98 -12.33
CA ARG A 39 -1.72 -5.83 -12.63
C ARG A 39 -2.26 -6.76 -13.73
N SER A 40 -1.38 -7.45 -14.47
CA SER A 40 -1.76 -8.49 -15.42
C SER A 40 -2.23 -9.77 -14.73
N ARG A 41 -1.92 -9.94 -13.44
CA ARG A 41 -2.38 -11.05 -12.61
C ARG A 41 -3.84 -10.79 -12.17
N LEU A 42 -4.78 -11.50 -12.78
CA LEU A 42 -6.21 -11.18 -12.68
C LEU A 42 -6.91 -11.74 -11.43
N ASP A 43 -6.35 -12.78 -10.79
CA ASP A 43 -6.86 -13.33 -9.52
C ASP A 43 -6.55 -12.41 -8.32
N GLY A 44 -5.63 -11.46 -8.50
CA GLY A 44 -5.30 -10.40 -7.55
C GLY A 44 -3.88 -9.91 -7.76
N HIS A 45 -3.57 -8.72 -7.22
CA HIS A 45 -2.22 -8.18 -7.16
C HIS A 45 -2.10 -7.16 -6.03
N PHE A 46 -0.90 -6.92 -5.56
CA PHE A 46 -0.63 -5.92 -4.53
C PHE A 46 -0.79 -4.50 -5.07
N THR A 47 -1.42 -3.68 -4.26
CA THR A 47 -1.52 -2.23 -4.39
C THR A 47 -0.91 -1.59 -3.15
N ALA A 48 -0.44 -0.36 -3.26
CA ALA A 48 0.06 0.41 -2.13
C ALA A 48 -0.69 1.74 -2.03
N SER A 49 -0.97 2.17 -0.81
CA SER A 49 -1.70 3.41 -0.54
C SER A 49 -1.13 4.10 0.68
N CYS A 50 -1.30 5.41 0.78
CA CYS A 50 -0.84 6.20 1.92
C CYS A 50 -1.95 7.06 2.52
N TRP A 51 -1.86 7.27 3.83
CA TRP A 51 -2.55 8.37 4.51
C TRP A 51 -1.59 9.56 4.57
N LEU A 52 -1.82 10.57 3.73
CA LEU A 52 -0.99 11.78 3.74
C LEU A 52 -1.53 12.77 4.77
N LEU A 53 -0.76 13.01 5.83
CA LEU A 53 -1.15 13.90 6.93
C LEU A 53 -0.44 15.24 6.84
N SER A 54 -1.08 16.32 7.30
CA SER A 54 -0.35 17.56 7.60
C SER A 54 0.68 17.32 8.71
N ALA A 55 1.74 18.13 8.77
CA ALA A 55 2.84 17.93 9.72
C ALA A 55 2.41 17.92 11.21
N ASP A 56 1.27 18.52 11.54
CA ASP A 56 0.64 18.53 12.87
C ASP A 56 -0.27 17.30 13.12
N GLY A 57 -0.42 16.42 12.14
CA GLY A 57 -1.30 15.24 12.17
C GLY A 57 -2.79 15.57 12.16
N GLN A 58 -3.20 16.83 11.98
CA GLN A 58 -4.60 17.25 12.17
C GLN A 58 -5.47 17.17 10.91
N ARG A 59 -4.86 17.07 9.74
CA ARG A 59 -5.58 16.99 8.46
C ARG A 59 -5.03 15.86 7.61
N VAL A 60 -5.90 15.28 6.82
CA VAL A 60 -5.55 14.30 5.78
C VAL A 60 -5.80 14.91 4.40
N LEU A 61 -4.87 14.73 3.48
CA LEU A 61 -5.10 14.99 2.05
C LEU A 61 -5.76 13.76 1.41
N LEU A 62 -6.85 14.00 0.69
CA LEU A 62 -7.58 12.99 -0.07
C LEU A 62 -7.76 13.49 -1.51
N THR A 63 -7.81 12.56 -2.46
CA THR A 63 -8.12 12.83 -3.86
C THR A 63 -9.63 12.74 -4.07
N HIS A 64 -10.26 13.79 -4.61
CA HIS A 64 -11.66 13.72 -5.04
C HIS A 64 -11.75 13.06 -6.43
N HIS A 65 -12.05 11.77 -6.45
CA HIS A 65 -11.99 10.95 -7.64
C HIS A 65 -13.14 11.26 -8.62
N ARG A 66 -12.81 11.87 -9.76
CA ARG A 66 -13.77 12.38 -10.76
C ARG A 66 -14.83 11.37 -11.20
N LYS A 67 -14.43 10.13 -11.48
CA LYS A 67 -15.35 9.10 -11.99
C LYS A 67 -16.22 8.47 -10.89
N LEU A 68 -15.74 8.47 -9.66
CA LEU A 68 -16.43 7.81 -8.53
C LEU A 68 -17.25 8.81 -7.71
N GLY A 69 -16.94 10.10 -7.78
CA GLY A 69 -17.55 11.14 -6.94
C GLY A 69 -17.28 10.91 -5.45
N ARG A 70 -16.08 10.43 -5.12
CA ARG A 70 -15.69 10.06 -3.75
C ARG A 70 -14.34 10.64 -3.41
N TRP A 71 -14.12 10.93 -2.13
CA TRP A 71 -12.80 11.21 -1.58
C TRP A 71 -12.11 9.89 -1.24
N LEU A 72 -10.90 9.70 -1.74
CA LEU A 72 -10.09 8.50 -1.55
C LEU A 72 -8.69 8.88 -1.10
N GLN A 73 -8.05 7.98 -0.35
CA GLN A 73 -6.62 8.05 -0.09
C GLN A 73 -5.83 7.88 -1.40
N LEU A 74 -4.60 8.41 -1.42
CA LEU A 74 -3.70 8.29 -2.56
C LEU A 74 -3.12 6.87 -2.60
N GLY A 75 -2.88 6.35 -3.80
CA GLY A 75 -2.32 5.02 -3.98
C GLY A 75 -2.68 4.37 -5.30
N GLY A 76 -1.94 3.31 -5.61
CA GLY A 76 -2.03 2.67 -6.91
C GLY A 76 -1.45 1.27 -6.94
N HIS A 77 -1.28 0.79 -8.15
CA HIS A 77 -0.77 -0.54 -8.44
C HIS A 77 0.74 -0.60 -8.16
N ALA A 78 1.21 -1.77 -7.69
CA ALA A 78 2.65 -2.01 -7.56
C ALA A 78 3.37 -2.05 -8.91
N ASP A 79 2.67 -2.46 -9.98
CA ASP A 79 3.17 -2.53 -11.37
C ASP A 79 4.58 -3.15 -11.50
N GLY A 80 4.83 -4.20 -10.71
CA GLY A 80 6.06 -4.99 -10.70
C GLY A 80 7.06 -4.59 -9.62
N ASP A 81 6.85 -3.50 -8.90
CA ASP A 81 7.71 -3.08 -7.78
C ASP A 81 7.31 -3.79 -6.48
N PRO A 82 8.18 -4.64 -5.91
CA PRO A 82 7.86 -5.36 -4.69
C PRO A 82 8.07 -4.53 -3.41
N ASP A 83 8.59 -3.32 -3.51
CA ASP A 83 8.72 -2.39 -2.38
C ASP A 83 7.46 -1.52 -2.26
N LEU A 84 6.42 -2.08 -1.63
CA LEU A 84 5.14 -1.40 -1.47
C LEU A 84 5.24 -0.06 -0.71
N VAL A 85 6.27 0.13 0.11
CA VAL A 85 6.51 1.40 0.79
C VAL A 85 6.98 2.46 -0.21
N ALA A 86 7.89 2.10 -1.11
CA ALA A 86 8.32 2.98 -2.20
C ALA A 86 7.18 3.26 -3.20
N VAL A 87 6.36 2.26 -3.52
CA VAL A 87 5.16 2.43 -4.36
C VAL A 87 4.20 3.43 -3.72
N ALA A 88 3.86 3.27 -2.44
CA ALA A 88 2.97 4.21 -1.75
C ALA A 88 3.50 5.65 -1.78
N LEU A 89 4.81 5.84 -1.59
CA LEU A 89 5.44 7.16 -1.64
C LEU A 89 5.37 7.77 -3.05
N ARG A 90 5.69 6.98 -4.08
CA ARG A 90 5.63 7.42 -5.47
C ARG A 90 4.21 7.86 -5.86
N GLU A 91 3.20 7.05 -5.55
CA GLU A 91 1.79 7.38 -5.83
C GLU A 91 1.35 8.62 -5.05
N ALA A 92 1.82 8.79 -3.81
CA ALA A 92 1.56 9.99 -3.01
C ALA A 92 2.08 11.26 -3.71
N GLU A 93 3.31 11.22 -4.22
CA GLU A 93 3.93 12.35 -4.93
C GLU A 93 3.23 12.61 -6.27
N GLU A 94 2.96 11.57 -7.06
CA GLU A 94 2.31 11.68 -8.38
C GLU A 94 0.89 12.24 -8.30
N GLU A 95 0.06 11.76 -7.36
CA GLU A 95 -1.33 12.19 -7.23
C GLU A 95 -1.51 13.53 -6.51
N SER A 96 -0.65 13.85 -5.53
CA SER A 96 -0.73 15.12 -4.79
C SER A 96 -0.01 16.27 -5.46
N GLY A 97 1.02 15.99 -6.28
CA GLY A 97 1.97 16.98 -6.80
C GLY A 97 2.95 17.53 -5.75
N LEU A 98 2.99 16.94 -4.56
CA LEU A 98 3.97 17.28 -3.52
C LEU A 98 5.28 16.51 -3.72
N VAL A 99 6.37 17.06 -3.20
CA VAL A 99 7.70 16.45 -3.24
C VAL A 99 8.30 16.42 -1.83
N ASP A 100 9.34 15.63 -1.63
CA ASP A 100 10.06 15.49 -0.35
C ASP A 100 9.16 14.99 0.79
N LEU A 101 8.18 14.15 0.46
CA LEU A 101 7.31 13.51 1.44
C LEU A 101 8.11 12.57 2.34
N LYS A 102 7.75 12.51 3.62
CA LYS A 102 8.39 11.65 4.61
C LYS A 102 7.45 10.56 5.06
N ILE A 103 7.98 9.34 5.08
CA ILE A 103 7.28 8.18 5.60
C ILE A 103 7.54 8.12 7.11
N GLU A 104 6.48 8.24 7.89
CA GLU A 104 6.53 7.91 9.31
C GLU A 104 6.43 6.39 9.48
N PRO A 105 7.29 5.76 10.29
CA PRO A 105 7.21 4.33 10.56
C PRO A 105 5.89 3.96 11.26
N ALA A 106 5.38 2.78 10.94
CA ALA A 106 4.15 2.21 11.52
C ALA A 106 4.35 1.66 12.93
#